data_AF-A0A2V8Q189-F1
#
_entry.id   AF-A0A2V8Q189-F1
#
_cell.length_a   1.000
_cell.length_b   1.000
_cell.length_c   1.000
_cell.angle_alpha   90.00
_cell.angle_beta   90.00
_cell.angle_gamma   90.00
#
_symmetry.space_group_name_H-M   'P 1'
#
loop_
_entity.id
_entity.type
_entity.pdbx_description
1 polymer ?
#
loop_
_entity_poly.entity_id
_entity_poly.type
_entity_poly.pdbx_seq_one_letter_code
_entity_poly.pdbx_strand_id
1 'polypeptide(L)'
;MPNQYSIERLGTMLLELKNRRTQLLTKFPEDDRLVKEVDQQIKDTTATLEESKKATSVEQSSDLNPLRQTLETEMAKARLELVGGQARRDDLKQQVEQYKLVLERLDQATKEHTDLERQVKEVEGNYQLYAKKQEEARIADELDQKKITNVSLAETPVTQRAPAKPNRGLTLALGFFLAFFVSLCALFVAELFRETVHTPRELELLTGLPVIASLDREARSRG
;
A
#
# COMPACT_ATOMS: atom_id res chain seq x y z
N MET A 1 -28.45 -75.28 -1.61
CA MET A 1 -29.32 -75.89 -2.64
C MET A 1 -30.19 -77.09 -2.18
N PRO A 2 -30.63 -77.24 -0.89
CA PRO A 2 -31.42 -78.41 -0.50
C PRO A 2 -32.91 -78.38 -0.92
N ASN A 3 -33.50 -77.21 -1.22
CA ASN A 3 -34.95 -77.07 -1.44
C ASN A 3 -35.42 -77.37 -2.88
N GLN A 4 -34.52 -77.39 -3.87
CA GLN A 4 -34.91 -77.57 -5.28
C GLN A 4 -35.32 -79.02 -5.60
N TYR A 5 -34.64 -80.00 -4.99
CA TYR A 5 -34.95 -81.43 -5.11
C TYR A 5 -36.33 -81.79 -4.54
N SER A 6 -36.73 -81.11 -3.46
CA SER A 6 -38.04 -81.31 -2.81
C SER A 6 -39.20 -80.81 -3.69
N ILE A 7 -39.04 -79.66 -4.36
CA ILE A 7 -40.04 -79.10 -5.28
C ILE A 7 -40.22 -79.99 -6.51
N GLU A 8 -39.11 -80.48 -7.08
CA GLU A 8 -39.14 -81.38 -8.23
C GLU A 8 -39.85 -82.70 -7.90
N ARG A 9 -39.52 -83.31 -6.75
CA ARG A 9 -40.17 -84.53 -6.26
C ARG A 9 -41.68 -84.34 -6.01
N LEU A 10 -42.08 -83.21 -5.41
CA LEU A 10 -43.50 -82.86 -5.20
C LEU A 10 -44.23 -82.66 -6.54
N GLY A 11 -43.55 -82.09 -7.54
CA GLY A 11 -44.07 -81.96 -8.90
C GLY A 11 -44.32 -83.32 -9.57
N THR A 12 -43.39 -84.27 -9.44
CA THR A 12 -43.55 -85.63 -9.96
C THR A 12 -44.70 -86.37 -9.25
N MET A 13 -44.78 -86.27 -7.92
CA MET A 13 -45.85 -86.89 -7.12
C MET A 13 -47.24 -86.34 -7.48
N LEU A 14 -47.35 -85.03 -7.72
CA LEU A 14 -48.58 -84.40 -8.18
C LEU A 14 -49.02 -84.91 -9.55
N LEU A 15 -48.06 -85.11 -10.48
CA LEU A 15 -48.35 -85.64 -11.81
C LEU A 15 -48.87 -87.08 -11.73
N GLU A 16 -48.26 -87.90 -10.87
CA GLU A 16 -48.71 -89.27 -10.62
C GLU A 16 -50.13 -89.32 -10.04
N LEU A 17 -50.43 -88.47 -9.04
CA LEU A 17 -51.78 -88.37 -8.45
C LEU A 17 -52.83 -87.90 -9.47
N LYS A 18 -52.50 -86.91 -10.33
CA LYS A 18 -53.38 -86.47 -11.42
C LYS A 18 -53.65 -87.59 -12.43
N ASN A 19 -52.62 -88.34 -12.81
CA ASN A 19 -52.78 -89.50 -13.70
C ASN A 19 -53.66 -90.58 -13.06
N ARG A 20 -53.47 -90.86 -11.77
CA ARG A 20 -54.29 -91.80 -10.99
C ARG A 20 -55.75 -91.36 -10.93
N ARG A 21 -56.01 -90.06 -10.73
CA ARG A 21 -57.37 -89.49 -10.79
C ARG A 21 -58.03 -89.76 -12.13
N THR A 22 -57.35 -89.48 -13.24
CA THR A 22 -57.87 -89.71 -14.60
C THR A 22 -58.22 -91.18 -14.84
N GLN A 23 -57.39 -92.11 -14.34
CA GLN A 23 -57.66 -93.55 -14.42
C GLN A 23 -58.89 -93.97 -13.58
N LEU A 24 -59.06 -93.37 -12.39
CA LEU A 24 -60.22 -93.65 -11.53
C LEU A 24 -61.52 -93.12 -12.15
N LEU A 25 -61.49 -91.94 -12.78
CA LEU A 25 -62.65 -91.36 -13.48
C LEU A 25 -63.10 -92.15 -14.71
N THR A 26 -62.25 -93.04 -15.23
CA THR A 26 -62.63 -93.96 -16.32
C THR A 26 -63.53 -95.09 -15.81
N LYS A 27 -63.48 -95.41 -14.51
CA LYS A 27 -64.15 -96.58 -13.90
C LYS A 27 -65.17 -96.23 -12.83
N PHE A 28 -65.08 -95.05 -12.25
CA PHE A 28 -65.92 -94.58 -11.14
C PHE A 28 -66.46 -93.17 -11.45
N PRO A 29 -67.69 -92.84 -11.01
CA PRO A 29 -68.21 -91.49 -11.11
C PRO A 29 -67.41 -90.51 -10.24
N GLU A 30 -67.48 -89.22 -10.56
CA GLU A 30 -66.72 -88.16 -9.86
C GLU A 30 -67.00 -88.09 -8.35
N ASP A 31 -68.17 -88.58 -7.90
CA ASP A 31 -68.61 -88.51 -6.51
C ASP A 31 -68.14 -89.70 -5.64
N ASP A 32 -67.42 -90.67 -6.23
CA ASP A 32 -66.92 -91.85 -5.53
C ASP A 32 -65.85 -91.49 -4.48
N ARG A 33 -65.86 -92.21 -3.35
CA ARG A 33 -64.92 -92.00 -2.24
C ARG A 33 -63.46 -92.06 -2.68
N LEU A 34 -63.11 -92.95 -3.63
CA LEU A 34 -61.74 -93.11 -4.11
C LEU A 34 -61.27 -91.91 -4.94
N VAL A 35 -62.17 -91.27 -5.70
CA VAL A 35 -61.85 -90.06 -6.47
C VAL A 35 -61.68 -88.87 -5.54
N LYS A 36 -62.55 -88.72 -4.53
CA LYS A 36 -62.46 -87.67 -3.51
C LYS A 36 -61.18 -87.75 -2.68
N GLU A 37 -60.72 -88.96 -2.34
CA GLU A 37 -59.47 -89.15 -1.61
C GLU A 37 -58.27 -88.69 -2.44
N VAL A 38 -58.21 -89.04 -3.72
CA VAL A 38 -57.14 -88.59 -4.64
C VAL A 38 -57.24 -87.07 -4.88
N ASP A 39 -58.45 -86.51 -4.96
CA ASP A 39 -58.64 -85.06 -5.08
C ASP A 39 -58.15 -84.30 -3.85
N GLN A 40 -58.37 -84.86 -2.66
CA GLN A 40 -57.82 -84.30 -1.44
C GLN A 40 -56.29 -84.39 -1.43
N GLN A 41 -55.70 -85.52 -1.83
CA GLN A 41 -54.25 -85.68 -1.94
C GLN A 41 -53.62 -84.72 -2.96
N ILE A 42 -54.28 -84.50 -4.11
CA ILE A 42 -53.88 -83.51 -5.12
C ILE A 42 -53.90 -82.12 -4.50
N LYS A 43 -54.99 -81.75 -3.82
CA LYS A 43 -55.13 -80.45 -3.17
C LYS A 43 -54.03 -80.21 -2.13
N ASP A 44 -53.78 -81.17 -1.25
CA ASP A 44 -52.78 -81.05 -0.20
C ASP A 44 -51.35 -80.98 -0.77
N THR A 45 -51.06 -81.79 -1.80
CA THR A 45 -49.77 -81.76 -2.51
C THR A 45 -49.56 -80.44 -3.26
N THR A 46 -50.61 -79.90 -3.91
CA THR A 46 -50.52 -78.57 -4.56
C THR A 46 -50.31 -77.44 -3.56
N ALA A 47 -50.99 -77.48 -2.41
CA ALA A 47 -50.81 -76.47 -1.37
C ALA A 47 -49.37 -76.49 -0.83
N THR A 48 -48.84 -77.68 -0.54
CA THR A 48 -47.47 -77.87 -0.05
C THR A 48 -46.42 -77.43 -1.08
N LEU A 49 -46.66 -77.70 -2.36
CA LEU A 49 -45.78 -77.27 -3.46
C LEU A 49 -45.74 -75.73 -3.59
N GLU A 50 -46.90 -75.07 -3.52
CA GLU A 50 -46.98 -73.61 -3.59
C GLU A 50 -46.37 -72.93 -2.36
N GLU A 51 -46.51 -73.53 -1.17
CA GLU A 51 -45.85 -73.07 0.04
C GLU A 51 -44.32 -73.19 -0.06
N SER A 52 -43.82 -74.32 -0.57
CA SER A 52 -42.38 -74.56 -0.78
C SER A 52 -41.75 -73.60 -1.81
N LYS A 53 -42.49 -73.28 -2.88
CA LYS A 53 -42.08 -72.28 -3.87
C LYS A 53 -42.01 -70.87 -3.28
N LYS A 54 -43.02 -70.49 -2.48
CA LYS A 54 -43.04 -69.18 -1.80
C LYS A 54 -41.88 -69.05 -0.80
N ALA A 55 -41.62 -70.07 0.00
CA ALA A 55 -40.51 -70.09 0.95
C ALA A 55 -39.15 -69.92 0.25
N THR A 56 -38.93 -70.62 -0.87
CA THR A 56 -37.70 -70.51 -1.68
C THR A 56 -37.52 -69.11 -2.28
N SER A 57 -38.61 -68.50 -2.76
CA SER A 57 -38.58 -67.14 -3.33
C SER A 57 -38.27 -66.07 -2.28
N VAL A 58 -38.73 -66.24 -1.03
CA VAL A 58 -38.44 -65.33 0.08
C VAL A 58 -36.98 -65.48 0.53
N GLU A 59 -36.46 -66.71 0.56
CA GLU A 59 -35.05 -66.99 0.89
C GLU A 59 -34.10 -66.33 -0.13
N GLN A 60 -34.38 -66.47 -1.44
CA GLN A 60 -33.61 -65.80 -2.50
C GLN A 60 -33.70 -64.26 -2.46
N SER A 61 -34.80 -63.70 -1.95
CA SER A 61 -34.96 -62.26 -1.78
C SER A 61 -34.32 -61.73 -0.48
N SER A 62 -34.05 -62.61 0.49
CA SER A 62 -33.43 -62.27 1.78
C SER A 62 -31.90 -62.35 1.73
N ASP A 63 -31.32 -62.92 0.69
CA ASP A 63 -29.89 -62.83 0.43
C ASP A 63 -29.51 -61.36 0.21
N LEU A 64 -28.75 -60.81 1.16
CA LEU A 64 -28.24 -59.44 1.12
C LEU A 64 -27.61 -59.17 -0.24
N ASN A 65 -28.12 -58.18 -0.97
CA ASN A 65 -27.57 -57.81 -2.27
C ASN A 65 -26.08 -57.42 -2.13
N PRO A 66 -25.13 -58.24 -2.61
CA PRO A 66 -23.71 -58.02 -2.37
C PRO A 66 -23.21 -56.72 -3.01
N LEU A 67 -23.85 -56.26 -4.09
CA LEU A 67 -23.54 -54.97 -4.73
C LEU A 67 -23.80 -53.79 -3.79
N ARG A 68 -24.88 -53.85 -3.00
CA ARG A 68 -25.21 -52.77 -2.05
C ARG A 68 -24.15 -52.66 -0.95
N GLN A 69 -23.68 -53.79 -0.42
CA GLN A 69 -22.64 -53.81 0.61
C GLN A 69 -21.30 -53.25 0.07
N THR A 70 -20.94 -53.59 -1.17
CA THR A 70 -19.76 -53.02 -1.82
C THR A 70 -19.89 -51.50 -2.01
N LEU A 71 -21.05 -51.02 -2.46
CA LEU A 71 -21.28 -49.57 -2.62
C LEU A 71 -21.26 -48.81 -1.28
N GLU A 72 -21.81 -49.39 -0.21
CA GLU A 72 -21.74 -48.78 1.13
C GLU A 72 -20.31 -48.70 1.66
N THR A 73 -19.49 -49.74 1.43
CA THR A 73 -18.07 -49.71 1.83
C THR A 73 -17.24 -48.75 0.98
N GLU A 74 -17.48 -48.67 -0.33
CA GLU A 74 -16.86 -47.67 -1.20
C GLU A 74 -17.25 -46.25 -0.81
N MET A 75 -18.53 -46.01 -0.50
CA MET A 75 -19.00 -44.70 -0.05
C MET A 75 -18.37 -44.32 1.30
N ALA A 76 -18.26 -45.26 2.24
CA ALA A 76 -17.58 -45.03 3.51
C ALA A 76 -16.09 -44.69 3.29
N LYS A 77 -15.41 -45.43 2.40
CA LYS A 77 -14.01 -45.16 2.05
C LYS A 77 -13.83 -43.79 1.40
N ALA A 78 -14.66 -43.44 0.42
CA ALA A 78 -14.62 -42.13 -0.23
C ALA A 78 -14.88 -40.98 0.74
N ARG A 79 -15.80 -41.16 1.72
CA ARG A 79 -16.03 -40.17 2.79
C ARG A 79 -14.81 -40.01 3.69
N LEU A 80 -14.14 -41.10 4.07
CA LEU A 80 -12.91 -41.03 4.87
C LEU A 80 -11.79 -40.33 4.12
N GLU A 81 -11.61 -40.62 2.83
CA GLU A 81 -10.64 -39.95 1.97
C GLU A 81 -10.94 -38.45 1.83
N LEU A 82 -12.21 -38.08 1.68
CA LEU A 82 -12.64 -36.69 1.61
C LEU A 82 -12.37 -35.94 2.93
N VAL A 83 -12.73 -36.52 4.08
CA VAL A 83 -12.46 -35.91 5.39
C VAL A 83 -10.95 -35.82 5.65
N GLY A 84 -10.19 -36.86 5.34
CA GLY A 84 -8.73 -36.85 5.46
C GLY A 84 -8.07 -35.81 4.55
N GLY A 85 -8.55 -35.68 3.30
CA GLY A 85 -8.11 -34.64 2.37
C GLY A 85 -8.45 -33.23 2.83
N GLN A 86 -9.64 -33.02 3.40
CA GLN A 86 -10.05 -31.75 4.00
C GLN A 86 -9.18 -31.38 5.18
N ALA A 87 -8.96 -32.30 6.13
CA ALA A 87 -8.09 -32.07 7.29
C ALA A 87 -6.66 -31.71 6.86
N ARG A 88 -6.11 -32.43 5.87
CA ARG A 88 -4.78 -32.14 5.32
C ARG A 88 -4.72 -30.76 4.66
N ARG A 89 -5.74 -30.38 3.89
CA ARG A 89 -5.81 -29.06 3.27
C ARG A 89 -5.86 -27.96 4.33
N ASP A 90 -6.64 -28.15 5.39
CA ASP A 90 -6.82 -27.14 6.42
C ASP A 90 -5.53 -26.99 7.27
N ASP A 91 -4.84 -28.08 7.57
CA ASP A 91 -3.49 -28.07 8.19
C ASP A 91 -2.47 -27.34 7.29
N LEU A 92 -2.39 -27.69 6.00
CA LEU A 92 -1.50 -27.00 5.06
C LEU A 92 -1.82 -25.50 4.95
N LYS A 93 -3.11 -25.14 4.96
CA LYS A 93 -3.54 -23.74 4.93
C LYS A 93 -3.06 -23.00 6.18
N GLN A 94 -3.19 -23.62 7.36
CA GLN A 94 -2.68 -23.04 8.61
C GLN A 94 -1.16 -22.86 8.57
N GLN A 95 -0.43 -23.85 8.06
CA GLN A 95 1.03 -23.75 7.90
C GLN A 95 1.41 -22.61 6.94
N VAL A 96 0.71 -22.46 5.82
CA VAL A 96 0.94 -21.35 4.87
C VAL A 96 0.74 -20.00 5.54
N GLU A 97 -0.33 -19.82 6.32
CA GLU A 97 -0.57 -18.56 7.04
C GLU A 97 0.49 -18.30 8.12
N GLN A 98 0.94 -19.34 8.83
CA GLN A 98 2.06 -19.21 9.77
C GLN A 98 3.36 -18.80 9.06
N TYR A 99 3.70 -19.42 7.93
CA TYR A 99 4.89 -19.07 7.17
C TYR A 99 4.82 -17.67 6.58
N LYS A 100 3.64 -17.20 6.16
CA LYS A 100 3.47 -15.80 5.74
C LYS A 100 3.78 -14.82 6.86
N LEU A 101 3.26 -15.07 8.07
CA LEU A 101 3.55 -14.22 9.24
C LEU A 101 5.04 -14.22 9.60
N VAL A 102 5.72 -15.36 9.48
CA VAL A 102 7.17 -15.45 9.69
C VAL A 102 7.92 -14.66 8.62
N LEU A 103 7.49 -14.76 7.36
CA LEU A 103 8.10 -14.05 6.24
C LEU A 103 7.94 -12.52 6.38
N GLU A 104 6.77 -12.05 6.80
CA GLU A 104 6.52 -10.62 7.06
C GLU A 104 7.42 -10.07 8.17
N ARG A 105 7.59 -10.82 9.27
CA ARG A 105 8.52 -10.46 10.35
C ARG A 105 9.97 -10.44 9.87
N LEU A 106 10.36 -11.41 9.05
CA LEU A 106 11.70 -11.48 8.50
C LEU A 106 11.98 -10.32 7.53
N ASP A 107 11.01 -9.93 6.70
CA ASP A 107 11.14 -8.77 5.81
C ASP A 107 11.32 -7.47 6.60
N GLN A 108 10.55 -7.27 7.67
CA GLN A 108 10.73 -6.14 8.58
C GLN A 108 12.12 -6.15 9.23
N ALA A 109 12.54 -7.28 9.81
CA ALA A 109 13.87 -7.41 10.42
C ALA A 109 15.01 -7.17 9.42
N THR A 110 14.85 -7.60 8.16
CA THR A 110 15.83 -7.40 7.10
C THR A 110 15.96 -5.93 6.71
N LYS A 111 14.83 -5.20 6.65
CA LYS A 111 14.82 -3.74 6.43
C LYS A 111 15.52 -3.01 7.56
N GLU A 112 15.16 -3.31 8.81
CA GLU A 112 15.79 -2.74 10.00
C GLU A 112 17.30 -3.01 10.03
N HIS A 113 17.72 -4.24 9.73
CA HIS A 113 19.12 -4.61 9.65
C HIS A 113 19.87 -3.80 8.59
N THR A 114 19.29 -3.68 7.39
CA THR A 114 19.89 -2.92 6.28
C THR A 114 20.00 -1.43 6.61
N ASP A 115 18.99 -0.87 7.27
CA ASP A 115 19.01 0.53 7.72
C ASP A 115 20.08 0.76 8.80
N LEU A 116 20.22 -0.17 9.76
CA LEU A 116 21.27 -0.14 10.78
C LEU A 116 22.65 -0.26 10.17
N GLU A 117 22.86 -1.19 9.22
CA GLU A 117 24.14 -1.30 8.51
C GLU A 117 24.50 -0.02 7.75
N ARG A 118 23.51 0.63 7.13
CA ARG A 118 23.73 1.92 6.47
C ARG A 118 24.13 2.99 7.48
N GLN A 119 23.45 3.07 8.62
CA GLN A 119 23.79 4.01 9.70
C GLN A 119 25.19 3.78 10.24
N VAL A 120 25.57 2.53 10.48
CA VAL A 120 26.93 2.18 10.94
C VAL A 120 27.97 2.65 9.92
N LYS A 121 27.76 2.37 8.63
CA LYS A 121 28.66 2.82 7.55
C LYS A 121 28.75 4.35 7.47
N GLU A 122 27.64 5.05 7.64
CA GLU A 122 27.61 6.52 7.64
C GLU A 122 28.39 7.09 8.83
N VAL A 123 28.15 6.58 10.04
CA VAL A 123 28.85 7.01 11.25
C VAL A 123 30.34 6.69 11.17
N GLU A 124 30.71 5.51 10.66
CA GLU A 124 32.11 5.14 10.46
C GLU A 124 32.80 6.06 9.44
N GLY A 125 32.15 6.34 8.31
CA GLY A 125 32.65 7.27 7.30
C GLY A 125 32.83 8.69 7.84
N ASN A 126 31.85 9.18 8.62
CA ASN A 126 31.93 10.48 9.28
C ASN A 126 33.06 10.52 10.32
N TYR A 127 33.19 9.48 11.13
CA TYR A 127 34.28 9.36 12.11
C TYR A 127 35.65 9.43 11.43
N GLN A 128 35.86 8.65 10.36
CA GLN A 128 37.10 8.67 9.60
C GLN A 128 37.39 10.05 8.99
N LEU A 129 36.36 10.72 8.45
CA LEU A 129 36.48 12.08 7.91
C LEU A 129 36.89 13.08 9.00
N TYR A 130 36.25 13.06 10.17
CA TYR A 130 36.56 13.96 11.28
C TYR A 130 37.96 13.69 11.84
N ALA A 131 38.33 12.43 12.02
CA ALA A 131 39.68 12.05 12.46
C ALA A 131 40.75 12.58 11.49
N LYS A 132 40.51 12.43 10.18
CA LYS A 132 41.42 12.97 9.15
C LYS A 132 41.50 14.51 9.21
N LYS A 133 40.36 15.20 9.34
CA LYS A 133 40.32 16.66 9.44
C LYS A 133 41.00 17.20 10.69
N GLN A 134 40.89 16.49 11.80
CA GLN A 134 41.57 16.84 13.04
C GLN A 134 43.09 16.73 12.88
N GLU A 135 43.59 15.66 12.26
CA GLU A 135 45.03 15.51 12.02
C GLU A 135 45.54 16.53 10.98
N GLU A 136 44.77 16.81 9.91
CA GLU A 136 45.08 17.90 8.97
C GLU A 136 45.19 19.26 9.67
N ALA A 137 44.26 19.59 10.55
CA ALA A 137 44.27 20.84 11.32
C ALA A 137 45.46 20.90 12.29
N ARG A 138 45.76 19.80 12.99
CA ARG A 138 46.93 19.72 13.87
C ARG A 138 48.24 19.90 13.09
N ILE A 139 48.37 19.27 11.92
CA ILE A 139 49.55 19.44 11.06
C ILE A 139 49.67 20.90 10.60
N ALA A 140 48.56 21.54 10.22
CA ALA A 140 48.55 22.95 9.85
C ALA A 140 48.99 23.85 11.02
N ASP A 141 48.47 23.62 12.23
CA ASP A 141 48.85 24.36 13.43
C ASP A 141 50.34 24.17 13.78
N GLU A 142 50.86 22.94 13.67
CA GLU A 142 52.28 22.66 13.90
C GLU A 142 53.19 23.33 12.84
N LEU A 143 52.76 23.39 11.58
CA LEU A 143 53.47 24.09 10.49
C LEU A 143 53.52 25.60 10.71
N ASP A 144 52.40 26.19 11.12
CA ASP A 144 52.29 27.61 11.45
C ASP A 144 53.13 27.98 12.69
N GLN A 145 53.07 27.17 13.76
CA GLN A 145 53.92 27.37 14.95
C GLN A 145 55.41 27.31 14.63
N LYS A 146 55.83 26.36 13.79
CA LYS A 146 57.22 26.23 13.37
C LYS A 146 57.63 27.28 12.32
N LYS A 147 56.71 28.16 11.88
CA LYS A 147 56.92 29.13 10.78
C LYS A 147 57.50 28.47 9.53
N ILE A 148 57.14 27.21 9.26
CA ILE A 148 57.60 26.45 8.07
C ILE A 148 56.76 26.83 6.84
N THR A 149 55.83 27.76 7.00
CA THR A 149 55.19 28.42 5.88
C THR A 149 56.25 29.26 5.16
N ASN A 150 56.60 28.88 3.93
CA ASN A 150 57.36 29.69 2.98
C ASN A 150 56.50 30.90 2.56
N VAL A 151 56.11 31.74 3.53
CA VAL A 151 55.56 33.07 3.27
C VAL A 151 56.76 33.94 2.97
N SER A 152 57.27 33.81 1.76
CA SER A 152 57.99 34.94 1.16
C SER A 152 57.00 36.09 1.16
N LEU A 153 57.33 37.16 1.86
CA LEU A 153 56.58 38.42 1.83
C LEU A 153 56.56 38.88 0.37
N ALA A 154 55.53 38.50 -0.38
CA ALA A 154 55.45 38.80 -1.81
C ALA A 154 55.40 40.30 -2.06
N GLU A 155 54.94 41.07 -1.07
CA GLU A 155 54.93 42.52 -1.12
C GLU A 155 55.01 43.11 0.29
N THR A 156 56.01 43.95 0.53
CA THR A 156 56.10 44.81 1.71
C THR A 156 54.86 45.72 1.73
N PRO A 157 54.18 45.93 2.87
CA PRO A 157 53.04 46.84 2.93
C PRO A 157 53.48 48.23 2.44
N VAL A 158 53.10 48.57 1.21
CA VAL A 158 53.32 49.89 0.65
C VAL A 158 52.41 50.84 1.39
N THR A 159 53.00 51.66 2.26
CA THR A 159 52.29 52.82 2.82
C THR A 159 51.85 53.69 1.65
N GLN A 160 50.55 53.70 1.36
CA GLN A 160 49.98 54.56 0.33
C GLN A 160 50.35 56.01 0.68
N ARG A 161 51.29 56.58 -0.07
CA ARG A 161 51.84 57.93 0.19
C ARG A 161 50.83 59.04 -0.13
N ALA A 162 49.73 58.70 -0.80
CA ALA A 162 48.65 59.60 -1.15
C ALA A 162 47.31 59.04 -0.65
N PRO A 163 46.49 59.83 0.06
CA PRO A 163 45.19 59.39 0.54
C PRO A 163 44.26 59.10 -0.64
N ALA A 164 43.65 57.92 -0.66
CA ALA A 164 42.76 57.48 -1.74
C ALA A 164 41.49 58.36 -1.89
N LYS A 165 41.10 59.11 -0.84
CA LYS A 165 39.97 60.06 -0.84
C LYS A 165 40.14 61.14 0.26
N PRO A 166 39.48 62.32 0.17
CA PRO A 166 38.86 62.91 -1.02
C PRO A 166 39.83 63.89 -1.72
N ASN A 167 39.64 64.07 -3.03
CA ASN A 167 40.40 65.02 -3.84
C ASN A 167 40.12 66.45 -3.37
N ARG A 168 40.98 66.97 -2.48
CA ARG A 168 40.80 68.28 -1.82
C ARG A 168 40.53 69.41 -2.80
N GLY A 169 41.15 69.39 -3.99
CA GLY A 169 40.90 70.35 -5.06
C GLY A 169 39.48 70.29 -5.62
N LEU A 170 38.94 69.10 -5.85
CA LEU A 170 37.56 68.93 -6.34
C LEU A 170 36.55 69.41 -5.29
N THR A 171 36.76 69.06 -4.02
CA THR A 171 35.88 69.50 -2.93
C THR A 171 35.89 71.02 -2.76
N LEU A 172 37.06 71.65 -2.85
CA LEU A 172 37.20 73.10 -2.76
C LEU A 172 36.54 73.82 -3.95
N ALA A 173 36.74 73.31 -5.17
CA ALA A 173 36.10 73.85 -6.36
C ALA A 173 34.57 73.75 -6.26
N LEU A 174 34.04 72.58 -5.87
CA LEU A 174 32.60 72.39 -5.69
C LEU A 174 32.03 73.35 -4.63
N GLY A 175 32.71 73.48 -3.49
CA GLY A 175 32.30 74.38 -2.42
C GLY A 175 32.30 75.84 -2.85
N PHE A 176 33.30 76.27 -3.61
CA PHE A 176 33.37 77.63 -4.15
C PHE A 176 32.21 77.93 -5.11
N PHE A 177 31.95 77.06 -6.07
CA PHE A 177 30.84 77.23 -7.02
C PHE A 177 29.49 77.22 -6.31
N LEU A 178 29.31 76.34 -5.33
CA LEU A 178 28.07 76.26 -4.57
C LEU A 178 27.84 77.54 -3.75
N ALA A 179 28.87 78.03 -3.04
CA ALA A 179 28.78 79.26 -2.27
C ALA A 179 28.50 80.49 -3.16
N PHE A 180 29.15 80.58 -4.32
CA PHE A 180 28.91 81.65 -5.29
C PHE A 180 27.46 81.64 -5.78
N PHE A 181 26.92 80.46 -6.12
CA PHE A 181 25.54 80.33 -6.58
C PHE A 181 24.53 80.68 -5.49
N VAL A 182 24.76 80.20 -4.26
CA VAL A 182 23.92 80.53 -3.10
C VAL A 182 23.94 82.03 -2.82
N SER A 183 25.09 82.70 -2.93
CA SER A 183 25.18 84.14 -2.75
C SER A 183 24.39 84.92 -3.80
N LEU A 184 24.43 84.50 -5.07
CA LEU A 184 23.65 85.11 -6.14
C LEU A 184 22.14 84.94 -5.90
N CYS A 185 21.72 83.71 -5.58
CA CYS A 185 20.33 83.42 -5.24
C CYS A 185 19.86 84.22 -4.03
N ALA A 186 20.68 84.34 -2.98
CA ALA A 186 20.35 85.10 -1.78
C ALA A 186 20.16 86.60 -2.09
N LEU A 187 21.02 87.18 -2.95
CA LEU A 187 20.85 88.57 -3.40
C LEU A 187 19.55 88.75 -4.19
N PHE A 188 19.24 87.83 -5.10
CA PHE A 188 18.02 87.89 -5.91
C PHE A 188 16.75 87.76 -5.04
N VAL A 189 16.77 86.83 -4.08
CA VAL A 189 15.68 86.68 -3.10
C VAL A 189 15.56 87.94 -2.23
N ALA A 190 16.67 88.49 -1.75
CA ALA A 190 16.65 89.72 -0.97
C ALA A 190 16.06 90.90 -1.75
N GLU A 191 16.32 90.99 -3.07
CA GLU A 191 15.74 92.02 -3.93
C GLU A 191 14.24 91.79 -4.18
N LEU A 192 13.81 90.53 -4.37
CA LEU A 192 12.38 90.21 -4.53
C LEU A 192 11.55 90.51 -3.29
N PHE A 193 12.10 90.31 -2.09
CA PHE A 193 11.43 90.63 -0.82
C PHE A 193 11.65 92.08 -0.38
N ARG A 194 12.24 92.92 -1.22
CA ARG A 194 12.49 94.32 -0.89
C ARG A 194 11.23 95.15 -1.09
N GLU A 195 10.67 95.66 0.02
CA GLU A 195 9.53 96.59 0.01
C GLU A 195 9.95 98.06 -0.23
N THR A 196 11.08 98.34 -0.89
CA THR A 196 11.60 99.71 -1.08
C THR A 196 11.73 100.08 -2.55
N VAL A 197 10.91 101.04 -2.97
CA VAL A 197 10.93 101.62 -4.32
C VAL A 197 12.00 102.71 -4.40
N HIS A 198 13.03 102.52 -5.22
CA HIS A 198 14.15 103.49 -5.35
C HIS A 198 14.07 104.36 -6.59
N THR A 199 13.26 103.98 -7.57
CA THR A 199 13.13 104.75 -8.81
C THR A 199 11.74 105.37 -8.94
N PRO A 200 11.63 106.65 -9.37
CA PRO A 200 10.34 107.30 -9.57
C PRO A 200 9.42 106.47 -10.48
N ARG A 201 10.00 105.85 -11.51
CA ARG A 201 9.31 105.03 -12.50
C ARG A 201 8.66 103.77 -11.92
N GLU A 202 9.27 103.18 -10.89
CA GLU A 202 8.73 102.00 -10.20
C GLU A 202 7.54 102.39 -9.30
N LEU A 203 7.56 103.60 -8.71
CA LEU A 203 6.43 104.14 -7.93
C LEU A 203 5.23 104.47 -8.84
N GLU A 204 5.49 105.04 -10.01
CA GLU A 204 4.45 105.34 -11.02
C GLU A 204 3.76 104.07 -11.52
N LEU A 205 4.51 102.98 -11.75
CA LEU A 205 3.96 101.70 -12.19
C LEU A 205 3.10 101.00 -11.13
N LEU A 206 3.50 101.07 -9.85
CA LEU A 206 2.75 100.47 -8.74
C LEU A 206 1.49 101.26 -8.37
N THR A 207 1.55 102.58 -8.38
CA THR A 207 0.46 103.45 -7.89
C THR A 207 -0.42 104.04 -9.00
N GLY A 208 0.05 104.03 -10.25
CA GLY A 208 -0.67 104.61 -11.40
C GLY A 208 -0.72 106.15 -11.41
N LEU A 209 0.00 106.81 -10.51
CA LEU A 209 0.03 108.27 -10.38
C LEU A 209 1.41 108.81 -10.79
N PRO A 210 1.49 109.96 -11.52
CA PRO A 210 2.76 110.57 -11.90
C PRO A 210 3.51 111.11 -10.68
N VAL A 211 4.82 110.87 -10.60
CA VAL A 211 5.65 111.32 -9.47
C VAL A 211 5.99 112.81 -9.66
N ILE A 212 5.48 113.65 -8.77
CA ILE A 212 5.55 115.13 -8.89
C ILE A 212 6.89 115.68 -8.35
N ALA A 213 7.53 115.00 -7.40
CA ALA A 213 8.86 115.35 -6.90
C ALA A 213 9.53 114.13 -6.24
N SER A 214 10.83 113.94 -6.50
CA SER A 214 11.69 112.98 -5.78
C SER A 214 12.68 113.73 -4.91
N LEU A 215 12.69 113.46 -3.61
CA LEU A 215 13.69 114.00 -2.68
C LEU A 215 14.85 113.02 -2.61
N ASP A 216 16.01 113.41 -3.13
CA ASP A 216 17.23 112.62 -3.00
C ASP A 216 17.71 112.66 -1.54
N ARG A 217 17.89 111.48 -0.95
CA ARG A 217 18.39 111.37 0.43
C ARG A 217 19.91 111.26 0.35
N GLU A 218 20.60 112.40 0.39
CA GLU A 218 22.06 112.45 0.57
C GLU A 218 22.46 111.71 1.87
N ALA A 219 22.90 110.46 1.72
CA ALA A 219 23.47 109.69 2.80
C ALA A 219 24.91 110.12 3.05
N ARG A 220 25.11 110.86 4.14
CA ARG A 220 26.40 111.21 4.75
C ARG A 220 27.40 110.06 4.67
N SER A 221 28.58 110.38 4.12
CA SER A 221 29.81 109.64 4.33
C SER A 221 30.13 109.51 5.81
N ARG A 222 30.54 108.31 6.25
CA ARG A 222 31.39 108.12 7.42
C ARG A 222 31.95 106.70 7.48
N GLY A 223 33.28 106.63 7.47
CA GLY A 223 34.11 105.59 8.09
C GLY A 223 34.44 104.41 7.20
#